data_AF-A0A1W2F9I8-F1
#
_entry.id   AF-A0A1W2F9I8-F1
#
_cell.length_a   1.000
_cell.length_b   1.000
_cell.length_c   1.000
_cell.angle_alpha   90.00
_cell.angle_beta   90.00
_cell.angle_gamma   90.00
#
_symmetry.space_group_name_H-M   'P 1'
#
loop_
_entity.id
_entity.type
_entity.pdbx_description
1 polymer ?
#
loop_
_entity_poly.entity_id
_entity_poly.type
_entity_poly.pdbx_seq_one_letter_code
_entity_poly.pdbx_strand_id
1 'polypeptide(L)'
;MRHPNFSKFPTLTTSRLILRKLSLNDAAVIYQLRSDIEVTSLIGKKPFTSLDEATAHIKRIENLINNNECILWGISYQDSKALIGAICLWNFDIPAETVEIGYELLPEFQKKGIMAEAVARILEYGFDTMGAKTIVAFPSAKNPASVTLLEKAGFKLAPGNFKHIHTDVEAMLTYVISK
;
A
#
# COMPACT_ATOMS: atom_id res chain seq x y z
N MET A 1 -4.07 17.22 8.81
CA MET A 1 -2.80 16.72 8.26
C MET A 1 -2.20 17.77 7.35
N ARG A 2 -0.90 17.70 7.06
CA ARG A 2 -0.27 18.65 6.13
C ARG A 2 -0.67 18.29 4.70
N HIS A 3 -0.73 19.29 3.82
CA HIS A 3 -0.81 19.01 2.39
C HIS A 3 0.45 18.22 1.98
N PRO A 4 0.29 17.01 1.38
CA PRO A 4 1.43 16.22 0.97
C PRO A 4 2.26 16.93 -0.09
N ASN A 5 3.57 16.77 0.00
CA ASN A 5 4.52 17.25 -1.00
C ASN A 5 5.58 16.16 -1.22
N PHE A 6 5.51 15.52 -2.39
CA PHE A 6 6.38 14.41 -2.79
C PHE A 6 7.33 14.81 -3.92
N SER A 7 7.54 16.12 -4.16
CA SER A 7 8.55 16.63 -5.11
C SER A 7 9.94 16.03 -4.87
N LYS A 8 10.27 15.75 -3.61
CA LYS A 8 11.35 14.85 -3.21
C LYS A 8 10.76 13.54 -2.71
N PHE A 9 10.93 12.47 -3.49
CA PHE A 9 10.44 11.15 -3.08
C PHE A 9 11.16 10.68 -1.80
N PRO A 10 10.42 10.29 -0.75
CA PRO A 10 11.00 9.82 0.50
C PRO A 10 11.37 8.34 0.40
N THR A 11 12.63 8.03 0.13
CA THR A 11 13.14 6.66 0.32
C THR A 11 13.24 6.35 1.80
N LEU A 12 12.63 5.25 2.24
CA LEU A 12 12.62 4.83 3.64
C LEU A 12 13.41 3.53 3.80
N THR A 13 14.04 3.34 4.94
CA THR A 13 14.74 2.10 5.29
C THR A 13 14.23 1.55 6.60
N THR A 14 14.36 0.24 6.76
CA THR A 14 14.07 -0.50 7.99
C THR A 14 15.29 -1.34 8.38
N SER A 15 15.16 -2.38 9.20
CA SER A 15 16.27 -3.29 9.49
C SER A 15 16.70 -4.14 8.28
N ARG A 16 15.73 -4.60 7.47
CA ARG A 16 15.96 -5.50 6.33
C ARG A 16 15.61 -4.87 4.98
N LEU A 17 14.77 -3.85 4.97
CA LEU A 17 14.08 -3.39 3.77
C LEU A 17 14.51 -1.97 3.38
N ILE A 18 14.37 -1.71 2.08
CA ILE A 18 14.32 -0.39 1.49
C ILE A 18 12.97 -0.22 0.79
N LEU A 19 12.29 0.88 1.12
CA LEU A 19 11.04 1.33 0.51
C LEU A 19 11.38 2.46 -0.44
N ARG A 20 11.29 2.20 -1.75
CA ARG A 20 11.81 3.07 -2.81
C ARG A 20 10.77 3.39 -3.87
N LYS A 21 11.04 4.39 -4.70
CA LYS A 21 10.23 4.66 -5.89
C LYS A 21 10.29 3.45 -6.83
N LEU A 22 9.17 3.16 -7.48
CA LEU A 22 9.14 2.18 -8.57
C LEU A 22 9.94 2.71 -9.77
N SER A 23 10.52 1.78 -10.53
CA SER A 23 11.19 2.01 -11.80
C SER A 23 10.53 1.15 -12.88
N LEU A 24 10.73 1.50 -14.16
CA LEU A 24 10.19 0.68 -15.26
C LEU A 24 10.75 -0.75 -15.28
N ASN A 25 11.94 -0.97 -14.69
CA ASN A 25 12.52 -2.31 -14.54
C ASN A 25 11.72 -3.20 -13.57
N ASP A 26 10.83 -2.62 -12.76
CA ASP A 26 9.97 -3.35 -11.84
C ASP A 26 8.70 -3.89 -12.52
N ALA A 27 8.46 -3.57 -13.80
CA ALA A 27 7.23 -3.93 -14.53
C ALA A 27 6.95 -5.44 -14.52
N ALA A 28 7.97 -6.29 -14.62
CA ALA A 28 7.79 -7.74 -14.57
C ALA A 28 7.25 -8.22 -13.22
N VAL A 29 7.72 -7.63 -12.11
CA VAL A 29 7.25 -7.97 -10.76
C VAL A 29 5.87 -7.36 -10.50
N ILE A 30 5.61 -6.13 -10.95
CA ILE A 30 4.28 -5.52 -10.86
C ILE A 30 3.25 -6.33 -11.63
N TYR A 31 3.62 -6.85 -12.81
CA TYR A 31 2.77 -7.77 -13.56
C TYR A 31 2.45 -9.02 -12.73
N GLN A 32 3.46 -9.70 -12.18
CA GLN A 32 3.26 -10.87 -11.33
C GLN A 32 2.37 -10.61 -10.11
N LEU A 33 2.56 -9.48 -9.43
CA LEU A 33 1.72 -9.08 -8.29
C LEU A 33 0.24 -8.89 -8.67
N ARG A 34 -0.03 -8.52 -9.91
CA ARG A 34 -1.35 -8.06 -10.37
C ARG A 34 -1.99 -8.96 -11.42
N SER A 35 -1.35 -10.05 -11.83
CA SER A 35 -1.90 -10.97 -12.84
C SER A 35 -2.73 -12.12 -12.24
N ASP A 36 -2.63 -12.34 -10.92
CA ASP A 36 -3.38 -13.39 -10.23
C ASP A 36 -4.81 -12.95 -9.95
N ILE A 37 -5.78 -13.67 -10.52
CA ILE A 37 -7.21 -13.34 -10.43
C ILE A 37 -7.76 -13.48 -9.01
N GLU A 38 -7.27 -14.44 -8.23
CA GLU A 38 -7.70 -14.62 -6.84
C GLU A 38 -7.22 -13.42 -6.02
N VAL A 39 -5.96 -13.01 -6.18
CA VAL A 39 -5.40 -11.84 -5.50
C VAL A 39 -6.09 -10.55 -5.93
N THR A 40 -6.31 -10.32 -7.22
CA THR A 40 -6.92 -9.07 -7.67
C THR A 40 -8.40 -8.96 -7.31
N SER A 41 -9.11 -10.08 -7.18
CA SER A 41 -10.50 -10.10 -6.69
C SER A 41 -10.61 -9.59 -5.24
N LEU A 42 -9.63 -9.90 -4.38
CA LEU A 42 -9.59 -9.47 -2.98
C LEU A 42 -9.44 -7.94 -2.81
N ILE A 43 -9.09 -7.24 -3.89
CA ILE A 43 -8.90 -5.79 -3.93
C ILE A 43 -9.80 -5.11 -4.98
N GLY A 44 -10.80 -5.83 -5.52
CA GLY A 44 -11.78 -5.28 -6.47
C GLY A 44 -11.16 -4.80 -7.79
N LYS A 45 -10.10 -5.46 -8.26
CA LYS A 45 -9.42 -5.13 -9.52
C LYS A 45 -9.44 -6.30 -10.49
N LYS A 46 -9.38 -5.98 -11.79
CA LYS A 46 -9.13 -6.96 -12.85
C LYS A 46 -7.64 -7.31 -12.87
N PRO A 47 -7.29 -8.58 -13.14
CA PRO A 47 -5.90 -8.97 -13.27
C PRO A 47 -5.27 -8.30 -14.50
N PHE A 48 -3.99 -7.99 -14.42
CA PHE A 48 -3.21 -7.56 -15.57
C PHE A 48 -3.01 -8.72 -16.54
N THR A 49 -3.08 -8.41 -17.82
CA THR A 49 -2.97 -9.37 -18.93
C THR A 49 -1.70 -9.19 -19.76
N SER A 50 -0.93 -8.13 -19.51
CA SER A 50 0.33 -7.86 -20.21
C SER A 50 1.33 -7.04 -19.38
N LEU A 51 2.61 -7.09 -19.79
CA LEU A 51 3.66 -6.23 -19.24
C LEU A 51 3.42 -4.74 -19.56
N ASP A 52 2.71 -4.43 -20.64
CA ASP A 52 2.38 -3.05 -21.01
C ASP A 52 1.40 -2.44 -20.00
N GLU A 53 0.43 -3.21 -19.50
CA GLU A 53 -0.46 -2.75 -18.42
C GLU A 53 0.30 -2.48 -17.12
N ALA A 54 1.28 -3.32 -16.76
CA ALA A 54 2.15 -3.09 -15.61
C ALA A 54 3.01 -1.83 -15.79
N THR A 55 3.57 -1.64 -16.98
CA THR A 55 4.34 -0.43 -17.34
C THR A 55 3.48 0.83 -17.27
N ALA A 56 2.26 0.77 -17.82
CA ALA A 56 1.29 1.85 -17.75
C ALA A 56 0.88 2.15 -16.31
N HIS A 57 0.72 1.13 -15.47
CA HIS A 57 0.45 1.28 -14.05
C HIS A 57 1.59 2.02 -13.33
N ILE A 58 2.85 1.66 -13.57
CA ILE A 58 4.00 2.35 -12.96
C ILE A 58 4.02 3.84 -13.36
N LYS A 59 3.83 4.14 -14.65
CA LYS A 59 3.76 5.53 -15.13
C LYS A 59 2.59 6.31 -14.51
N ARG A 60 1.43 5.66 -14.36
CA ARG A 60 0.26 6.26 -13.69
C ARG A 60 0.55 6.57 -12.23
N ILE A 61 1.18 5.65 -11.50
CA ILE A 61 1.59 5.87 -10.10
C ILE A 61 2.60 7.02 -10.02
N GLU A 62 3.57 7.09 -10.93
CA GLU A 62 4.52 8.21 -10.98
C GLU A 62 3.81 9.56 -11.18
N ASN A 63 2.82 9.64 -12.07
CA ASN A 63 2.03 10.86 -12.26
C ASN A 63 1.25 11.24 -10.99
N LEU A 64 0.60 10.28 -10.32
CA LEU A 64 -0.12 10.53 -9.07
C LEU A 64 0.81 11.03 -7.95
N ILE A 65 2.04 10.48 -7.85
CA ILE A 65 3.05 10.95 -6.91
C ILE A 65 3.46 12.39 -7.22
N ASN A 66 3.74 12.69 -8.50
CA ASN A 66 4.15 14.03 -8.93
C ASN A 66 3.05 15.08 -8.66
N ASN A 67 1.78 14.67 -8.66
CA ASN A 67 0.63 15.51 -8.34
C ASN A 67 0.26 15.53 -6.85
N ASN A 68 1.00 14.82 -5.99
CA ASN A 68 0.71 14.67 -4.56
C ASN A 68 -0.63 13.98 -4.23
N GLU A 69 -1.12 13.13 -5.13
CA GLU A 69 -2.41 12.43 -4.99
C GLU A 69 -2.27 11.07 -4.28
N CYS A 70 -1.09 10.45 -4.37
CA CYS A 70 -0.75 9.26 -3.60
C CYS A 70 0.76 9.17 -3.38
N ILE A 71 1.17 8.21 -2.55
CA ILE A 71 2.56 7.76 -2.49
C ILE A 71 2.60 6.25 -2.41
N LEU A 72 3.37 5.63 -3.31
CA LEU A 72 3.58 4.18 -3.36
C LEU A 72 5.07 3.90 -3.35
N TRP A 73 5.47 2.99 -2.47
CA TRP A 73 6.81 2.46 -2.38
C TRP A 73 6.84 1.02 -2.88
N GLY A 74 7.81 0.74 -3.73
CA GLY A 74 8.28 -0.62 -3.96
C GLY A 74 9.10 -1.10 -2.76
N ILE A 75 8.91 -2.35 -2.39
CA ILE A 75 9.62 -3.02 -1.30
C ILE A 75 10.75 -3.86 -1.90
N SER A 76 11.96 -3.67 -1.40
CA SER A 76 13.14 -4.50 -1.70
C SER A 76 13.91 -4.79 -0.41
N TYR A 77 14.76 -5.82 -0.41
CA TYR A 77 15.77 -5.96 0.65
C TYR A 77 16.88 -4.91 0.51
N GLN A 78 17.58 -4.56 1.58
CA GLN A 78 18.65 -3.55 1.48
C GLN A 78 19.82 -3.98 0.58
N ASP A 79 20.12 -5.27 0.54
CA ASP A 79 21.22 -5.87 -0.24
C ASP A 79 20.81 -6.23 -1.68
N SER A 80 19.54 -6.04 -2.04
CA SER A 80 19.00 -6.42 -3.35
C SER A 80 18.12 -5.32 -3.93
N LYS A 81 18.27 -5.06 -5.23
CA LYS A 81 17.38 -4.13 -5.95
C LYS A 81 16.07 -4.79 -6.39
N ALA A 82 15.94 -6.12 -6.24
CA ALA A 82 14.76 -6.84 -6.69
C ALA A 82 13.51 -6.37 -5.93
N LEU A 83 12.46 -6.03 -6.68
CA LEU A 83 11.15 -5.74 -6.11
C LEU A 83 10.53 -7.04 -5.59
N ILE A 84 9.95 -7.00 -4.39
CA ILE A 84 9.26 -8.14 -3.77
C ILE A 84 7.80 -7.84 -3.40
N GLY A 85 7.38 -6.59 -3.53
CA GLY A 85 6.03 -6.13 -3.27
C GLY A 85 5.92 -4.61 -3.25
N ALA A 86 4.78 -4.10 -2.82
CA ALA A 86 4.51 -2.68 -2.75
C ALA A 86 3.66 -2.31 -1.52
N ILE A 87 3.79 -1.07 -1.07
CA ILE A 87 2.97 -0.48 0.00
C ILE A 87 2.71 0.98 -0.35
N CYS A 88 1.53 1.51 -0.03
CA CYS A 88 1.16 2.87 -0.37
C CYS A 88 0.36 3.56 0.73
N LEU A 89 0.36 4.90 0.67
CA LEU A 89 -0.62 5.76 1.30
C LEU A 89 -1.35 6.55 0.21
N TRP A 90 -2.67 6.61 0.27
CA TRP A 90 -3.53 7.25 -0.74
C TRP A 90 -4.87 7.70 -0.14
N ASN A 91 -5.79 8.20 -0.97
CA ASN A 91 -7.11 8.67 -0.54
C ASN A 91 -7.04 9.67 0.63
N PHE A 92 -6.21 10.71 0.46
CA PHE A 92 -5.94 11.69 1.50
C PHE A 92 -7.17 12.57 1.78
N ASP A 93 -7.75 12.45 2.97
CA ASP A 93 -8.77 13.38 3.48
C ASP A 93 -8.09 14.41 4.39
N ILE A 94 -7.64 15.52 3.80
CA ILE A 94 -6.90 16.57 4.51
C ILE A 94 -7.69 17.14 5.70
N PRO A 95 -8.99 17.52 5.55
CA PRO A 95 -9.81 17.99 6.67
C PRO A 95 -10.01 16.95 7.78
N ALA A 96 -10.22 15.67 7.44
CA ALA A 96 -10.39 14.60 8.42
C ALA A 96 -9.05 14.04 8.94
N GLU A 97 -7.92 14.55 8.45
CA GLU A 97 -6.57 14.12 8.78
C GLU A 97 -6.38 12.60 8.62
N THR A 98 -7.05 12.04 7.61
CA THR A 98 -7.15 10.60 7.39
C THR A 98 -6.46 10.22 6.09
N VAL A 99 -5.74 9.10 6.10
CA VAL A 99 -5.12 8.50 4.90
C VAL A 99 -5.41 7.01 4.85
N GLU A 100 -5.47 6.45 3.66
CA GLU A 100 -5.63 5.01 3.46
C GLU A 100 -4.29 4.33 3.23
N ILE A 101 -4.09 3.14 3.81
CA ILE A 101 -2.96 2.26 3.53
C ILE A 101 -3.38 1.09 2.64
N GLY A 102 -2.53 0.76 1.68
CA GLY A 102 -2.67 -0.44 0.84
C GLY A 102 -1.33 -1.14 0.67
N TYR A 103 -1.34 -2.46 0.47
CA TYR A 103 -0.11 -3.23 0.32
C TYR A 103 -0.32 -4.57 -0.38
N GLU A 104 0.78 -5.08 -0.93
CA GLU A 104 0.86 -6.40 -1.56
C GLU A 104 2.29 -6.96 -1.48
N LEU A 105 2.41 -8.28 -1.42
CA LEU A 105 3.67 -9.02 -1.51
C LEU A 105 3.49 -10.20 -2.46
N LEU A 106 4.55 -10.49 -3.21
CA LEU A 106 4.67 -11.73 -3.95
C LEU A 106 4.52 -12.94 -2.98
N PRO A 107 3.80 -14.02 -3.37
CA PRO A 107 3.46 -15.13 -2.48
C PRO A 107 4.65 -15.73 -1.72
N GLU A 108 5.78 -15.89 -2.38
CA GLU A 108 7.00 -16.48 -1.83
C GLU A 108 7.68 -15.62 -0.75
N PHE A 109 7.30 -14.34 -0.64
CA PHE A 109 7.79 -13.41 0.38
C PHE A 109 6.81 -13.23 1.55
N GLN A 110 5.61 -13.82 1.47
CA GLN A 110 4.63 -13.77 2.55
C GLN A 110 5.05 -14.62 3.75
N LYS A 111 4.42 -14.39 4.92
CA LYS A 111 4.67 -15.11 6.19
C LYS A 111 6.12 -15.02 6.73
N LYS A 112 6.97 -14.13 6.18
CA LYS A 112 8.35 -13.86 6.63
C LYS A 112 8.50 -12.58 7.47
N GLY A 113 7.37 -11.96 7.87
CA GLY A 113 7.33 -10.71 8.64
C GLY A 113 7.70 -9.45 7.83
N ILE A 114 7.87 -9.55 6.50
CA ILE A 114 8.29 -8.44 5.64
C ILE A 114 7.25 -7.32 5.62
N MET A 115 5.99 -7.65 5.37
CA MET A 115 4.94 -6.64 5.32
C MET A 115 4.67 -6.01 6.70
N ALA A 116 4.84 -6.76 7.79
CA ALA A 116 4.69 -6.22 9.13
C ALA A 116 5.76 -5.14 9.42
N GLU A 117 7.01 -5.40 9.03
CA GLU A 117 8.09 -4.42 9.12
C GLU A 117 7.86 -3.20 8.22
N ALA A 118 7.38 -3.39 6.98
CA ALA A 118 7.05 -2.30 6.08
C ALA A 118 5.89 -1.44 6.61
N VAL A 119 4.81 -2.07 7.11
CA VAL A 119 3.67 -1.37 7.71
C VAL A 119 4.11 -0.53 8.90
N ALA A 120 4.90 -1.07 9.82
CA ALA A 120 5.41 -0.29 10.96
C ALA A 120 6.13 0.98 10.49
N ARG A 121 7.00 0.86 9.49
CA ARG A 121 7.73 2.00 8.92
C ARG A 121 6.84 3.02 8.21
N ILE A 122 5.78 2.55 7.55
CA ILE A 122 4.80 3.41 6.87
C ILE A 122 3.87 4.11 7.85
N LEU A 123 3.51 3.47 8.97
CA LEU A 123 2.73 4.11 10.04
C LEU A 123 3.51 5.28 10.64
N GLU A 124 4.80 5.10 10.96
CA GLU A 124 5.68 6.19 11.41
C GLU A 124 5.69 7.35 10.39
N TYR A 125 5.84 7.03 9.10
CA TYR A 125 5.82 8.06 8.06
C TYR A 125 4.46 8.80 7.99
N GLY A 126 3.35 8.06 8.01
CA GLY A 126 2.00 8.64 7.95
C GLY A 126 1.68 9.53 9.14
N PHE A 127 2.01 9.09 10.35
CA PHE A 127 1.76 9.86 11.57
C PHE A 127 2.74 11.03 11.75
N ASP A 128 4.05 10.77 11.65
CA ASP A 128 5.06 11.75 12.06
C ASP A 128 5.45 12.69 10.91
N THR A 129 5.47 12.20 9.68
CA THR A 129 5.85 13.02 8.51
C THR A 129 4.64 13.69 7.88
N MET A 130 3.60 12.92 7.57
CA MET A 130 2.40 13.46 6.91
C MET A 130 1.45 14.16 7.89
N GLY A 131 1.54 13.84 9.19
CA GLY A 131 0.65 14.40 10.22
C GLY A 131 -0.78 13.89 10.09
N ALA A 132 -0.97 12.66 9.61
CA ALA A 132 -2.26 11.99 9.71
C ALA A 132 -2.60 11.76 11.19
N LYS A 133 -3.88 11.82 11.56
CA LYS A 133 -4.36 11.36 12.87
C LYS A 133 -4.95 9.97 12.79
N THR A 134 -5.43 9.57 11.62
CA THR A 134 -6.04 8.26 11.39
C THR A 134 -5.50 7.66 10.11
N ILE A 135 -5.13 6.39 10.16
CA ILE A 135 -4.79 5.57 9.00
C ILE A 135 -5.83 4.47 8.89
N VAL A 136 -6.43 4.32 7.72
CA VAL A 136 -7.49 3.33 7.45
C VAL A 136 -7.03 2.28 6.45
N ALA A 137 -7.57 1.07 6.58
CA ALA A 137 -7.37 -0.02 5.65
C ALA A 137 -8.69 -0.72 5.36
N PHE A 138 -8.85 -1.21 4.13
CA PHE A 138 -10.09 -1.85 3.67
C PHE A 138 -9.84 -3.27 3.16
N PRO A 139 -9.40 -4.22 4.01
CA PRO A 139 -9.19 -5.60 3.57
C PRO A 139 -10.53 -6.28 3.26
N SER A 140 -10.54 -7.21 2.31
CA SER A 140 -11.61 -8.20 2.22
C SER A 140 -11.56 -9.14 3.43
N ALA A 141 -12.72 -9.48 4.01
CA ALA A 141 -12.82 -10.53 5.03
C ALA A 141 -12.35 -11.90 4.50
N LYS A 142 -12.35 -12.10 3.18
CA LYS A 142 -11.79 -13.29 2.52
C LYS A 142 -10.25 -13.28 2.45
N ASN A 143 -9.59 -12.24 2.92
CA ASN A 143 -8.13 -12.14 3.04
C ASN A 143 -7.70 -12.19 4.52
N PRO A 144 -7.70 -13.38 5.16
CA PRO A 144 -7.37 -13.51 6.58
C PRO A 144 -5.93 -13.11 6.91
N ALA A 145 -5.01 -13.21 5.93
CA ALA A 145 -3.62 -12.78 6.09
C ALA A 145 -3.52 -11.27 6.29
N SER A 146 -4.26 -10.49 5.49
CA SER A 146 -4.33 -9.03 5.62
C SER A 146 -5.00 -8.61 6.93
N VAL A 147 -6.11 -9.24 7.30
CA VAL A 147 -6.81 -8.99 8.57
C VAL A 147 -5.87 -9.22 9.77
N THR A 148 -5.22 -10.39 9.81
CA THR A 148 -4.28 -10.74 10.89
C THR A 148 -3.10 -9.76 10.97
N LEU A 149 -2.60 -9.30 9.82
CA LEU A 149 -1.53 -8.32 9.76
C LEU A 149 -1.96 -6.98 10.38
N LEU A 150 -3.14 -6.47 10.01
CA LEU A 150 -3.69 -5.22 10.51
C LEU A 150 -3.91 -5.26 12.02
N GLU A 151 -4.52 -6.34 12.53
CA GLU A 151 -4.72 -6.53 13.96
C GLU A 151 -3.40 -6.53 14.74
N LYS A 152 -2.39 -7.24 14.23
CA LYS A 152 -1.04 -7.27 14.83
C LYS A 152 -0.31 -5.92 14.76
N ALA A 153 -0.57 -5.13 13.71
CA ALA A 153 -0.06 -3.78 13.57
C ALA A 153 -0.81 -2.76 14.45
N GLY A 154 -1.83 -3.19 15.21
CA GLY A 154 -2.57 -2.36 16.16
C GLY A 154 -3.84 -1.71 15.59
N PHE A 155 -4.19 -1.98 14.33
CA PHE A 155 -5.47 -1.54 13.78
C PHE A 155 -6.62 -2.23 14.50
N LYS A 156 -7.74 -1.52 14.60
CA LYS A 156 -9.00 -1.99 15.18
C LYS A 156 -10.07 -2.02 14.12
N LEU A 157 -10.91 -3.04 14.16
CA LEU A 157 -12.13 -3.08 13.35
C LEU A 157 -13.03 -1.90 13.74
N ALA A 158 -13.51 -1.14 12.75
CA ALA A 158 -14.39 0.00 12.96
C ALA A 158 -15.64 -0.11 12.07
N PRO A 159 -16.78 0.45 12.50
CA PRO A 159 -17.95 0.58 11.63
C PRO A 159 -17.61 1.51 10.45
N GLY A 160 -17.93 1.08 9.22
CA GLY A 160 -17.58 1.81 8.01
C GLY A 160 -18.32 3.15 7.90
N ASN A 161 -17.58 4.26 7.90
CA ASN A 161 -18.06 5.62 7.64
C ASN A 161 -16.88 6.53 7.20
N PHE A 162 -16.16 6.12 6.17
CA PHE A 162 -15.07 6.91 5.57
C PHE A 162 -15.49 7.38 4.18
N LYS A 163 -15.03 8.57 3.74
CA LYS A 163 -15.41 9.14 2.43
C LYS A 163 -15.06 8.23 1.26
N HIS A 164 -13.95 7.51 1.37
CA HIS A 164 -13.41 6.66 0.32
C HIS A 164 -13.66 5.20 0.71
N ILE A 165 -14.48 4.52 -0.09
CA ILE A 165 -14.87 3.12 0.11
C ILE A 165 -14.71 2.40 -1.23
N HIS A 166 -14.17 1.18 -1.20
CA HIS A 166 -14.08 0.33 -2.39
C HIS A 166 -15.40 -0.42 -2.59
N THR A 167 -16.06 -0.24 -3.73
CA THR A 167 -17.38 -0.85 -4.01
C THR A 167 -17.28 -2.28 -4.54
N ASP A 168 -16.12 -2.66 -5.10
CA ASP A 168 -15.93 -3.94 -5.79
C ASP A 168 -15.15 -4.96 -4.94
N VAL A 169 -14.93 -4.67 -3.65
CA VAL A 169 -14.27 -5.57 -2.71
C VAL A 169 -15.33 -6.37 -1.96
N GLU A 170 -15.37 -7.68 -2.23
CA GLU A 170 -16.33 -8.56 -1.56
C GLU A 170 -16.03 -8.68 -0.05
N ALA A 171 -17.08 -8.61 0.76
CA ALA A 171 -17.01 -8.71 2.23
C ALA A 171 -15.97 -7.76 2.85
N MET A 172 -15.88 -6.54 2.33
CA MET A 172 -14.93 -5.55 2.78
C MET A 172 -15.14 -5.19 4.26
N LEU A 173 -14.03 -5.15 5.01
CA LEU A 173 -13.97 -4.69 6.38
C LEU A 173 -13.33 -3.30 6.44
N THR A 174 -13.50 -2.60 7.55
CA THR A 174 -12.83 -1.33 7.80
C THR A 174 -11.97 -1.45 9.05
N TYR A 175 -10.67 -1.24 8.88
CA TYR A 175 -9.69 -1.24 9.96
C TYR A 175 -9.08 0.14 10.11
N VAL A 176 -8.93 0.60 11.35
CA VAL A 176 -8.46 1.94 11.66
C VAL A 176 -7.38 1.90 12.73
N ILE A 177 -6.39 2.76 12.62
CA ILE A 177 -5.44 3.06 13.69
C ILE A 177 -5.30 4.57 13.80
N SER A 178 -5.28 5.08 15.02
CA SER A 178 -5.20 6.51 15.30
C SER A 178 -4.09 6.81 16.30
N LYS A 179 -3.55 8.03 16.24
CA LYS A 179 -2.54 8.57 17.15
C LYS A 179 -3.11 9.72 17.97
#